data_AF-A0A968GAD5-F1
#
_entry.id   AF-A0A968GAD5-F1
#
_cell.length_a   1.000
_cell.length_b   1.000
_cell.length_c   1.000
_cell.angle_alpha   90.00
_cell.angle_beta   90.00
_cell.angle_gamma   90.00
#
_symmetry.space_group_name_H-M   'P 1'
#
loop_
_entity.id
_entity.type
_entity.pdbx_description
1 polymer ?
#
loop_
_entity_poly.entity_id
_entity_poly.type
_entity_poly.pdbx_seq_one_letter_code
_entity_poly.pdbx_strand_id
1 'polypeptide(L)'
;MAGRFYMRHPLKKVYPGYLRRGRSVVSRRIAYVAVLFALSVSVIASAGALTYRVRERDTLYQISHKFSVSQEQILLANGMKSPMVRLGEELIIPHDFYVVSPGEGLYTVARKSGVSLSKLLKINHLTLDTMLQPYMHLRIPVDADLQKVHIVREHDTWEILEELYGIPEKKLRQYSGMTRDQDLDIGREIWLVGGMVRDHLVQEGETLYSLSVRYGVSVDQLMQFNALNTDVIRSGQKLQLTDPVVDNTSSNGGMISQQASDSVSEEREIPPLLDPREVKFAYLKPSKLYFNREPTSKVQPSAHYAEPHISDVESDYKEAISLYQHFKEDVASLPRLSNTLNGYRIVLDPGHGGYDPGALGSVTIDGKRYYLVEDEYVYDIALRLYAILVQHGAEVEMTILAPNHTIRDNSKLESFVNQKNEVYNDPQEMQRPVGGRWGLRKRLEITQRFLKNQSSKKSIFMSLHADSGDVKGLVLTGSDSSVASRNLAKTVIQEFGRGKILEGDYLVLLSNPAYASVLVEVRTMSEEEASYLLDPKQRQMDAQSLANAILKYAVESGS
;
A
#
# COMPACT_ATOMS: atom_id res chain seq x y z
N MET A 1 13.88 -48.68 74.57
CA MET A 1 15.29 -48.58 74.13
C MET A 1 15.33 -47.80 72.82
N ALA A 2 16.26 -46.84 72.74
CA ALA A 2 16.81 -46.08 71.58
C ALA A 2 16.09 -46.16 70.21
N GLY A 3 15.78 -45.09 69.48
CA GLY A 3 16.53 -43.87 69.10
C GLY A 3 16.30 -43.68 67.57
N ARG A 4 16.36 -42.54 66.85
CA ARG A 4 16.88 -41.17 67.00
C ARG A 4 16.21 -40.31 65.88
N PHE A 5 15.74 -39.07 66.15
CA PHE A 5 16.38 -37.75 65.86
C PHE A 5 16.67 -37.41 64.39
N TYR A 6 16.52 -36.20 63.84
CA TYR A 6 15.83 -34.90 64.08
C TYR A 6 16.37 -33.99 62.93
N MET A 7 15.62 -33.03 62.36
CA MET A 7 15.89 -31.60 62.62
C MET A 7 14.71 -30.70 62.16
N ARG A 8 14.18 -30.01 63.19
CA ARG A 8 13.59 -28.66 63.34
C ARG A 8 14.08 -27.59 62.35
N HIS A 9 13.43 -26.44 62.05
CA HIS A 9 12.21 -25.67 62.41
C HIS A 9 12.41 -24.25 61.79
N PRO A 10 11.58 -23.18 62.00
CA PRO A 10 10.13 -23.05 62.23
C PRO A 10 9.41 -21.85 61.51
N LEU A 11 8.07 -21.94 61.43
CA LEU A 11 6.98 -20.95 61.72
C LEU A 11 6.88 -19.53 61.07
N LYS A 12 5.70 -19.23 60.46
CA LYS A 12 4.58 -18.34 60.94
C LYS A 12 3.58 -17.99 59.79
N LYS A 13 2.27 -18.32 59.90
CA LYS A 13 1.05 -17.49 60.22
C LYS A 13 0.57 -16.49 59.12
N VAL A 14 -0.70 -16.14 58.81
CA VAL A 14 -2.14 -16.47 59.15
C VAL A 14 -2.99 -15.44 58.32
N TYR A 15 -3.88 -15.85 57.36
CA TYR A 15 -5.38 -15.72 57.30
C TYR A 15 -5.99 -14.34 56.79
N PRO A 16 -7.33 -14.16 56.58
CA PRO A 16 -8.10 -14.44 55.34
C PRO A 16 -9.24 -13.39 55.02
N GLY A 17 -10.15 -13.66 54.07
CA GLY A 17 -11.58 -13.32 54.24
C GLY A 17 -12.34 -12.61 53.10
N TYR A 18 -13.31 -13.31 52.50
CA TYR A 18 -14.47 -12.75 51.77
C TYR A 18 -15.75 -13.25 52.47
N LEU A 19 -16.65 -12.32 52.83
CA LEU A 19 -17.96 -12.58 53.43
C LEU A 19 -19.08 -12.57 52.38
N ARG A 20 -20.11 -13.38 52.64
CA ARG A 20 -21.31 -13.58 51.80
C ARG A 20 -22.56 -13.45 52.70
N ARG A 21 -23.62 -12.73 52.24
CA ARG A 21 -25.08 -13.04 52.30
C ARG A 21 -26.03 -11.86 52.67
N GLY A 22 -27.19 -11.86 51.99
CA GLY A 22 -28.51 -11.41 52.47
C GLY A 22 -29.33 -10.65 51.40
N ARG A 23 -30.27 -11.26 50.65
CA ARG A 23 -31.71 -11.61 50.88
C ARG A 23 -32.75 -10.48 50.62
N SER A 24 -33.52 -10.68 49.53
CA SER A 24 -34.98 -10.49 49.27
C SER A 24 -35.74 -9.19 49.62
N VAL A 25 -36.57 -8.67 48.69
CA VAL A 25 -38.07 -8.76 48.65
C VAL A 25 -38.69 -7.83 47.55
N VAL A 26 -39.32 -8.46 46.55
CA VAL A 26 -40.66 -8.21 45.95
C VAL A 26 -41.06 -6.84 45.31
N SER A 27 -41.07 -6.87 43.96
CA SER A 27 -42.05 -6.37 42.97
C SER A 27 -42.76 -4.99 43.10
N ARG A 28 -42.61 -4.14 42.07
CA ARG A 28 -43.66 -3.83 41.06
C ARG A 28 -43.19 -2.80 40.02
N ARG A 29 -43.45 -3.12 38.75
CA ARG A 29 -43.73 -2.21 37.61
C ARG A 29 -42.64 -1.19 37.21
N ILE A 30 -41.68 -1.65 36.39
CA ILE A 30 -41.16 -0.85 35.27
C ILE A 30 -41.09 -1.79 34.05
N ALA A 31 -42.15 -1.79 33.26
CA ALA A 31 -42.09 -2.24 31.88
C ALA A 31 -41.51 -1.07 31.06
N TYR A 32 -40.70 -1.40 30.06
CA TYR A 32 -39.98 -0.50 29.14
C TYR A 32 -38.70 0.12 29.72
N VAL A 33 -37.59 -0.63 29.64
CA VAL A 33 -36.18 -0.20 29.38
C VAL A 33 -35.23 -1.42 29.45
N ALA A 34 -35.64 -2.55 30.05
CA ALA A 34 -34.81 -3.77 30.17
C ALA A 34 -34.96 -4.80 29.02
N VAL A 35 -35.02 -4.35 27.76
CA VAL A 35 -34.80 -5.23 26.58
C VAL A 35 -33.38 -5.06 26.01
N LEU A 36 -32.59 -4.09 26.51
CA LEU A 36 -31.29 -3.75 25.93
C LEU A 36 -30.06 -4.13 26.78
N PHE A 37 -30.20 -4.94 27.84
CA PHE A 37 -29.05 -5.31 28.68
C PHE A 37 -29.02 -6.77 29.20
N ALA A 38 -29.76 -7.68 28.56
CA ALA A 38 -29.77 -9.11 28.87
C ALA A 38 -29.37 -10.00 27.67
N LEU A 39 -28.48 -9.48 26.82
CA LEU A 39 -27.72 -10.23 25.82
C LEU A 39 -26.21 -10.00 26.05
N SER A 40 -25.80 -10.07 27.32
CA SER A 40 -24.40 -10.15 27.68
C SER A 40 -24.19 -11.40 28.52
N VAL A 41 -23.18 -12.17 28.11
CA VAL A 41 -22.66 -13.40 28.72
C VAL A 41 -23.44 -14.68 28.41
N SER A 42 -23.20 -15.21 27.22
CA SER A 42 -22.62 -16.56 27.05
C SER A 42 -22.25 -16.78 25.58
N VAL A 43 -21.27 -16.02 25.08
CA VAL A 43 -20.39 -16.56 24.04
C VAL A 43 -19.11 -16.95 24.76
N ILE A 44 -19.15 -18.10 25.43
CA ILE A 44 -17.92 -18.87 25.57
C ILE A 44 -17.60 -19.25 24.13
N ALA A 45 -16.71 -18.50 23.49
CA ALA A 45 -16.10 -18.93 22.26
C ALA A 45 -15.41 -20.26 22.59
N SER A 46 -15.99 -21.39 22.19
CA SER A 46 -15.16 -22.56 21.99
C SER A 46 -14.06 -22.09 21.03
N ALA A 47 -12.80 -22.20 21.40
CA ALA A 47 -11.66 -21.94 20.54
C ALA A 47 -11.84 -22.77 19.25
N GLY A 48 -12.46 -22.15 18.25
CA GLY A 48 -13.16 -22.85 17.18
C GLY A 48 -12.18 -23.22 16.09
N ALA A 49 -11.56 -24.38 16.22
CA ALA A 49 -10.79 -24.98 15.14
C ALA A 49 -11.63 -24.98 13.86
N LEU A 50 -11.06 -24.50 12.75
CA LEU A 50 -11.68 -24.58 11.43
C LEU A 50 -11.63 -26.05 11.04
N THR A 51 -12.77 -26.72 11.04
CA THR A 51 -12.86 -28.15 10.69
C THR A 51 -13.52 -28.34 9.33
N TYR A 52 -13.10 -29.36 8.61
CA TYR A 52 -13.69 -29.78 7.35
C TYR A 52 -14.12 -31.25 7.43
N ARG A 53 -15.42 -31.50 7.20
CA ARG A 53 -15.95 -32.86 7.09
C ARG A 53 -15.80 -33.37 5.66
N VAL A 54 -15.01 -34.42 5.49
CA VAL A 54 -14.69 -35.07 4.21
C VAL A 54 -15.97 -35.57 3.53
N ARG A 55 -16.16 -35.18 2.27
CA ARG A 55 -17.31 -35.52 1.42
C ARG A 55 -16.95 -36.65 0.45
N GLU A 56 -17.97 -37.15 -0.25
CA GLU A 56 -17.78 -38.20 -1.24
C GLU A 56 -16.81 -37.73 -2.34
N ARG A 57 -15.80 -38.56 -2.63
CA ARG A 57 -14.72 -38.30 -3.61
C ARG A 57 -13.74 -37.18 -3.27
N ASP A 58 -13.80 -36.62 -2.06
CA ASP A 58 -12.76 -35.69 -1.61
C ASP A 58 -11.40 -36.40 -1.52
N THR A 59 -10.34 -35.72 -1.95
CA THR A 59 -8.96 -36.08 -1.66
C THR A 59 -8.32 -35.03 -0.76
N LEU A 60 -7.28 -35.39 0.00
CA LEU A 60 -6.57 -34.42 0.82
C LEU A 60 -6.02 -33.26 -0.03
N TYR A 61 -5.57 -33.54 -1.25
CA TYR A 61 -5.15 -32.53 -2.23
C TYR A 61 -6.26 -31.51 -2.57
N GLN A 62 -7.50 -31.98 -2.81
CA GLN A 62 -8.61 -31.07 -3.10
C GLN A 62 -8.97 -30.21 -1.88
N ILE A 63 -8.91 -30.80 -0.69
CA ILE A 63 -9.16 -30.10 0.57
C ILE A 63 -8.07 -29.06 0.82
N SER A 64 -6.80 -29.44 0.64
CA SER A 64 -5.64 -28.58 0.79
C SER A 64 -5.73 -27.39 -0.15
N HIS A 65 -6.04 -27.59 -1.44
CA HIS A 65 -6.28 -26.51 -2.39
C HIS A 65 -7.46 -25.62 -2.00
N LYS A 66 -8.56 -26.22 -1.53
CA LYS A 66 -9.78 -25.50 -1.17
C LYS A 66 -9.56 -24.48 -0.06
N PHE A 67 -8.80 -24.87 0.97
CA PHE A 67 -8.42 -24.03 2.11
C PHE A 67 -7.08 -23.34 1.92
N SER A 68 -6.39 -23.70 0.84
CA SER A 68 -5.09 -23.16 0.44
C SER A 68 -4.08 -23.21 1.58
N VAL A 69 -4.00 -24.43 2.12
CA VAL A 69 -3.00 -24.96 3.05
C VAL A 69 -2.41 -26.20 2.42
N SER A 70 -1.23 -26.63 2.87
CA SER A 70 -0.52 -27.74 2.27
C SER A 70 -1.08 -29.04 2.81
N GLN A 71 -0.97 -30.10 2.01
CA GLN A 71 -1.34 -31.43 2.48
C GLN A 71 -0.54 -31.79 3.74
N GLU A 72 0.75 -31.43 3.75
CA GLU A 72 1.64 -31.63 4.90
C GLU A 72 1.13 -30.96 6.17
N GLN A 73 0.74 -29.68 6.11
CA GLN A 73 0.19 -29.01 7.29
C GLN A 73 -1.14 -29.61 7.77
N ILE A 74 -2.01 -30.05 6.85
CA ILE A 74 -3.24 -30.74 7.26
C ILE A 74 -2.88 -32.08 7.93
N LEU A 75 -1.94 -32.84 7.37
CA LEU A 75 -1.48 -34.10 7.97
C LEU A 75 -0.96 -33.87 9.39
N LEU A 76 -0.10 -32.87 9.57
CA LEU A 76 0.48 -32.48 10.86
C LEU A 76 -0.60 -32.06 11.86
N ALA A 77 -1.52 -31.18 11.46
CA ALA A 77 -2.60 -30.70 12.31
C ALA A 77 -3.54 -31.82 12.78
N ASN A 78 -3.61 -32.92 12.03
CA ASN A 78 -4.47 -34.07 12.30
C ASN A 78 -3.71 -35.32 12.79
N GLY A 79 -2.38 -35.22 12.99
CA GLY A 79 -1.56 -36.37 13.39
C GLY A 79 -1.56 -37.53 12.38
N MET A 80 -1.87 -37.24 11.12
CA MET A 80 -1.97 -38.23 10.04
C MET A 80 -0.59 -38.47 9.41
N LYS A 81 -0.30 -39.73 9.06
CA LYS A 81 0.94 -40.12 8.37
C LYS A 81 0.76 -40.35 6.86
N SER A 82 -0.48 -40.28 6.37
CA SER A 82 -0.85 -40.59 4.99
C SER A 82 -1.97 -39.66 4.53
N PRO A 83 -1.97 -39.21 3.26
CA PRO A 83 -3.00 -38.30 2.71
C PRO A 83 -4.36 -38.97 2.45
N MET A 84 -4.54 -40.22 2.86
CA MET A 84 -5.79 -40.94 2.68
C MET A 84 -6.84 -40.48 3.70
N VAL A 85 -7.93 -39.90 3.19
CA VAL A 85 -9.07 -39.40 3.99
C VAL A 85 -10.29 -40.31 3.81
N ARG A 86 -11.14 -40.42 4.84
CA ARG A 86 -12.35 -41.26 4.83
C ARG A 86 -13.61 -40.41 4.79
N LEU A 87 -14.63 -40.89 4.08
CA LEU A 87 -15.94 -40.22 4.03
C LEU A 87 -16.48 -39.96 5.44
N GLY A 88 -16.83 -38.71 5.72
CA GLY A 88 -17.36 -38.27 7.02
C GLY A 88 -16.32 -37.96 8.08
N GLU A 89 -15.02 -38.20 7.83
CA GLU A 89 -13.90 -37.81 8.70
C GLU A 89 -13.86 -36.28 8.87
N GLU A 90 -13.59 -35.80 10.08
CA GLU A 90 -13.42 -34.38 10.35
C GLU A 90 -11.94 -34.04 10.45
N LEU A 91 -11.48 -33.16 9.57
CA LEU A 91 -10.10 -32.68 9.51
C LEU A 91 -10.00 -31.28 10.10
N ILE A 92 -9.06 -31.06 11.00
CA ILE A 92 -8.61 -29.74 11.41
C ILE A 92 -7.89 -29.09 10.22
N ILE A 93 -8.39 -27.94 9.80
CA ILE A 93 -7.75 -27.09 8.81
C ILE A 93 -6.88 -26.06 9.55
N PRO A 94 -5.55 -26.12 9.38
CA PRO A 94 -4.63 -25.23 10.08
C PRO A 94 -4.83 -23.78 9.62
N HIS A 95 -5.14 -22.90 10.58
CA HIS A 95 -5.30 -21.47 10.37
C HIS A 95 -4.84 -20.73 11.63
N ASP A 96 -4.52 -19.46 11.48
CA ASP A 96 -4.31 -18.51 12.57
C ASP A 96 -5.36 -17.39 12.49
N PHE A 97 -5.30 -16.44 13.42
CA PHE A 97 -6.20 -15.30 13.48
C PHE A 97 -5.45 -13.98 13.30
N TYR A 98 -6.03 -13.13 12.47
CA TYR A 98 -5.70 -11.72 12.36
C TYR A 98 -6.75 -10.91 13.13
N VAL A 99 -6.32 -9.98 13.97
CA VAL A 99 -7.22 -9.08 14.72
C VAL A 99 -7.30 -7.75 13.99
N VAL A 100 -8.50 -7.41 13.51
CA VAL A 100 -8.77 -6.15 12.79
C VAL A 100 -8.51 -4.97 13.72
N SER A 101 -7.65 -4.04 13.30
CA SER A 101 -7.43 -2.78 14.02
C SER A 101 -8.53 -1.75 13.68
N PRO A 102 -8.82 -0.77 14.55
CA PRO A 102 -9.79 0.28 14.24
C PRO A 102 -9.51 0.96 12.89
N GLY A 103 -10.52 1.00 12.01
CA GLY A 103 -10.41 1.61 10.68
C GLY A 103 -9.79 0.74 9.58
N GLU A 104 -9.36 -0.50 9.89
CA GLU A 104 -8.83 -1.41 8.86
C GLU A 104 -9.93 -2.00 7.96
N GLY A 105 -9.71 -1.95 6.64
CA GLY A 105 -10.56 -2.59 5.64
C GLY A 105 -10.05 -3.96 5.19
N LEU A 106 -10.90 -4.73 4.51
CA LEU A 106 -10.62 -6.09 4.00
C LEU A 106 -9.32 -6.18 3.19
N TYR A 107 -9.04 -5.17 2.36
CA TYR A 107 -7.84 -5.10 1.55
C TYR A 107 -6.57 -4.91 2.40
N THR A 108 -6.63 -4.06 3.44
CA THR A 108 -5.53 -3.84 4.37
C THR A 108 -5.21 -5.10 5.15
N VAL A 109 -6.25 -5.79 5.65
CA VAL A 109 -6.09 -7.07 6.34
C VAL A 109 -5.48 -8.12 5.41
N ALA A 110 -6.02 -8.29 4.20
CA ALA A 110 -5.52 -9.25 3.22
C ALA A 110 -4.01 -9.06 2.97
N ARG A 111 -3.60 -7.80 2.75
CA ARG A 111 -2.20 -7.42 2.58
C ARG A 111 -1.36 -7.72 3.81
N LYS A 112 -1.75 -7.23 5.00
CA LYS A 112 -0.97 -7.41 6.24
C LYS A 112 -0.87 -8.88 6.67
N SER A 113 -1.87 -9.68 6.32
CA SER A 113 -1.89 -11.11 6.64
C SER A 113 -1.24 -12.00 5.57
N GLY A 114 -0.76 -11.43 4.45
CA GLY A 114 -0.18 -12.21 3.36
C GLY A 114 -1.20 -13.11 2.62
N VAL A 115 -2.49 -12.87 2.81
CA VAL A 115 -3.59 -13.65 2.21
C VAL A 115 -4.15 -12.86 1.04
N SER A 116 -4.33 -13.47 -0.14
CA SER A 116 -5.06 -12.79 -1.21
C SER A 116 -6.47 -12.42 -0.76
N LEU A 117 -7.01 -11.27 -1.20
CA LEU A 117 -8.34 -10.86 -0.76
C LEU A 117 -9.41 -11.93 -1.02
N SER A 118 -9.37 -12.58 -2.19
CA SER A 118 -10.29 -13.67 -2.52
C SER A 118 -10.18 -14.84 -1.52
N LYS A 119 -8.97 -15.19 -1.08
CA LYS A 119 -8.70 -16.22 -0.07
C LYS A 119 -9.22 -15.79 1.31
N LEU A 120 -9.00 -14.54 1.70
CA LEU A 120 -9.46 -13.96 2.97
C LEU A 120 -10.99 -13.95 3.05
N LEU A 121 -11.66 -13.51 1.98
CA LEU A 121 -13.11 -13.50 1.87
C LEU A 121 -13.67 -14.93 1.97
N LYS A 122 -13.09 -15.87 1.21
CA LYS A 122 -13.56 -17.25 1.14
C LYS A 122 -13.47 -17.98 2.49
N ILE A 123 -12.33 -17.88 3.19
CA ILE A 123 -12.11 -18.61 4.45
C ILE A 123 -12.92 -18.02 5.62
N ASN A 124 -13.23 -16.72 5.55
CA ASN A 124 -14.01 -16.02 6.56
C ASN A 124 -15.50 -15.88 6.21
N HIS A 125 -15.92 -16.41 5.06
CA HIS A 125 -17.29 -16.27 4.54
C HIS A 125 -17.75 -14.81 4.41
N LEU A 126 -16.85 -13.93 3.96
CA LEU A 126 -17.09 -12.51 3.78
C LEU A 126 -17.34 -12.17 2.31
N THR A 127 -17.97 -11.03 2.09
CA THR A 127 -18.13 -10.39 0.78
C THR A 127 -17.34 -9.07 0.73
N LEU A 128 -17.18 -8.49 -0.45
CA LEU A 128 -16.51 -7.19 -0.60
C LEU A 128 -17.23 -6.06 0.16
N ASP A 129 -18.54 -6.19 0.38
CA ASP A 129 -19.37 -5.21 1.10
C ASP A 129 -19.35 -5.43 2.63
N THR A 130 -18.63 -6.44 3.12
CA THR A 130 -18.56 -6.70 4.56
C THR A 130 -17.80 -5.57 5.26
N MET A 131 -18.50 -4.82 6.10
CA MET A 131 -17.88 -3.84 6.99
C MET A 131 -17.19 -4.54 8.16
N LEU A 132 -15.85 -4.46 8.19
CA LEU A 132 -15.07 -5.00 9.30
C LEU A 132 -15.28 -4.16 10.56
N GLN A 133 -15.47 -4.85 11.68
CA GLN A 133 -15.53 -4.21 12.99
C GLN A 133 -14.14 -4.21 13.64
N PRO A 134 -13.77 -3.16 14.39
CA PRO A 134 -12.57 -3.20 15.21
C PRO A 134 -12.56 -4.43 16.12
N TYR A 135 -11.40 -5.04 16.26
CA TYR A 135 -11.14 -6.26 17.04
C TYR A 135 -11.81 -7.53 16.50
N MET A 136 -12.35 -7.50 15.27
CA MET A 136 -12.83 -8.70 14.60
C MET A 136 -11.67 -9.66 14.32
N HIS A 137 -11.86 -10.94 14.66
CA HIS A 137 -10.88 -11.99 14.38
C HIS A 137 -11.16 -12.63 13.01
N LEU A 138 -10.20 -12.54 12.10
CA LEU A 138 -10.25 -13.11 10.77
C LEU A 138 -9.31 -14.30 10.67
N ARG A 139 -9.80 -15.43 10.17
CA ARG A 139 -9.01 -16.64 9.93
C ARG A 139 -8.07 -16.43 8.75
N ILE A 140 -6.81 -16.80 8.95
CA ILE A 140 -5.73 -16.75 7.99
C ILE A 140 -5.19 -18.19 7.83
N PRO A 141 -5.22 -18.80 6.63
CA PRO A 141 -4.63 -20.12 6.44
C PRO A 141 -3.12 -20.10 6.74
N VAL A 142 -2.59 -21.15 7.37
CA VAL A 142 -1.18 -21.22 7.84
C VAL A 142 -0.16 -21.08 6.71
N ASP A 143 -0.50 -21.49 5.50
CA ASP A 143 0.32 -21.31 4.29
C ASP A 143 0.20 -19.92 3.62
N ALA A 144 -0.54 -18.99 4.22
CA ALA A 144 -0.56 -17.64 3.72
C ALA A 144 0.81 -16.98 3.88
N ASP A 145 1.48 -16.71 2.76
CA ASP A 145 2.73 -15.95 2.70
C ASP A 145 3.75 -16.40 3.74
N LEU A 146 3.97 -17.72 3.80
CA LEU A 146 5.05 -18.26 4.60
C LEU A 146 6.37 -17.72 4.07
N GLN A 147 7.09 -17.04 4.94
CA GLN A 147 8.39 -16.50 4.68
C GLN A 147 9.41 -17.29 5.50
N LYS A 148 10.56 -17.55 4.89
CA LYS A 148 11.70 -18.06 5.65
C LYS A 148 12.21 -16.94 6.55
N VAL A 149 12.19 -17.18 7.85
CA VAL A 149 12.57 -16.18 8.86
C VAL A 149 13.88 -16.55 9.56
N HIS A 150 14.19 -17.84 9.64
CA HIS A 150 15.34 -18.36 10.36
C HIS A 150 16.01 -19.48 9.57
N ILE A 151 17.33 -19.57 9.69
CA ILE A 151 18.08 -20.78 9.38
C ILE A 151 18.72 -21.22 10.70
N VAL A 152 18.38 -22.42 11.16
CA VAL A 152 18.84 -22.96 12.44
C VAL A 152 20.37 -22.99 12.48
N ARG A 153 20.94 -22.45 13.55
CA ARG A 153 22.37 -22.35 13.84
C ARG A 153 22.74 -23.22 15.02
N GLU A 154 24.05 -23.35 15.24
CA GLU A 154 24.58 -23.98 16.45
C GLU A 154 24.06 -23.26 17.70
N HIS A 155 23.50 -24.03 18.64
CA HIS A 155 22.85 -23.56 19.89
C HIS A 155 21.44 -22.99 19.77
N ASP A 156 20.81 -22.98 18.59
CA ASP A 156 19.38 -22.66 18.52
C ASP A 156 18.55 -23.73 19.22
N THR A 157 17.61 -23.28 20.03
CA THR A 157 16.60 -24.11 20.71
C THR A 157 15.22 -23.56 20.42
N TRP A 158 14.19 -24.38 20.62
CA TRP A 158 12.82 -23.89 20.47
C TRP A 158 12.50 -22.75 21.43
N GLU A 159 13.01 -22.80 22.67
CA GLU A 159 12.88 -21.71 23.65
C GLU A 159 13.48 -20.40 23.12
N ILE A 160 14.66 -20.46 22.49
CA ILE A 160 15.30 -19.29 21.88
C ILE A 160 14.46 -18.74 20.72
N LEU A 161 13.92 -19.60 19.86
CA LEU A 161 13.09 -19.16 18.73
C LEU A 161 11.73 -18.61 19.19
N GLU A 162 11.14 -19.18 20.24
CA GLU A 162 9.91 -18.66 20.86
C GLU A 162 10.13 -17.25 21.41
N GLU A 163 11.22 -17.04 22.15
CA GLU A 163 11.60 -15.73 22.68
C GLU A 163 11.91 -14.74 21.56
N LEU A 164 12.63 -15.19 20.53
CA LEU A 164 13.04 -14.34 19.42
C LEU A 164 11.85 -13.84 18.61
N TYR A 165 10.90 -14.72 18.29
CA TYR A 165 9.77 -14.39 17.42
C TYR A 165 8.48 -14.04 18.17
N GLY A 166 8.44 -14.27 19.49
CA GLY A 166 7.22 -14.11 20.30
C GLY A 166 6.10 -15.07 19.89
N ILE A 167 6.45 -16.20 19.25
CA ILE A 167 5.49 -17.17 18.71
C ILE A 167 5.75 -18.53 19.37
N PRO A 168 4.73 -19.18 19.96
CA PRO A 168 4.90 -20.48 20.59
C PRO A 168 5.43 -21.55 19.63
N GLU A 169 6.25 -22.47 20.13
CA GLU A 169 6.91 -23.60 19.46
C GLU A 169 5.91 -24.39 18.64
N LYS A 170 4.73 -24.65 19.22
CA LYS A 170 3.64 -25.35 18.52
C LYS A 170 3.26 -24.67 17.20
N LYS A 171 3.21 -23.33 17.17
CA LYS A 171 2.95 -22.55 15.95
C LYS A 171 4.17 -22.51 15.04
N LEU A 172 5.38 -22.30 15.58
CA LEU A 172 6.63 -22.33 14.80
C LEU A 172 6.76 -23.65 14.02
N ARG A 173 6.52 -24.78 14.69
CA ARG A 173 6.50 -26.11 14.09
C ARG A 173 5.42 -26.27 13.04
N GLN A 174 4.20 -25.82 13.36
CA GLN A 174 3.06 -25.87 12.44
C GLN A 174 3.36 -25.13 11.13
N TYR A 175 3.94 -23.92 11.21
CA TYR A 175 4.33 -23.12 10.06
C TYR A 175 5.48 -23.75 9.27
N SER A 176 6.45 -24.34 9.98
CA SER A 176 7.66 -24.93 9.38
C SER A 176 7.48 -26.38 8.92
N GLY A 177 6.24 -26.90 8.91
CA GLY A 177 5.97 -28.28 8.51
C GLY A 177 6.63 -29.32 9.43
N MET A 178 6.82 -29.00 10.71
CA MET A 178 7.50 -29.86 11.66
C MET A 178 6.52 -30.60 12.57
N THR A 179 6.76 -31.89 12.75
CA THR A 179 6.11 -32.70 13.78
C THR A 179 6.62 -32.30 15.17
N ARG A 180 5.90 -32.71 16.22
CA ARG A 180 6.30 -32.46 17.61
C ARG A 180 7.62 -33.13 18.00
N ASP A 181 7.93 -34.28 17.40
CA ASP A 181 9.05 -35.12 17.80
C ASP A 181 10.31 -34.87 16.93
N GLN A 182 10.27 -33.90 16.01
CA GLN A 182 11.43 -33.50 15.19
C GLN A 182 12.26 -32.43 15.92
N ASP A 183 13.57 -32.64 16.03
CA ASP A 183 14.48 -31.67 16.64
C ASP A 183 14.90 -30.55 15.65
N LEU A 184 15.53 -29.49 16.17
CA LEU A 184 16.09 -28.40 15.37
C LEU A 184 17.46 -28.81 14.80
N ASP A 185 17.45 -29.31 13.57
CA ASP A 185 18.68 -29.61 12.84
C ASP A 185 19.35 -28.33 12.33
N ILE A 186 20.67 -28.20 12.52
CA ILE A 186 21.46 -27.07 11.99
C ILE A 186 21.27 -26.99 10.46
N GLY A 187 21.04 -25.78 9.97
CA GLY A 187 20.77 -25.48 8.57
C GLY A 187 19.30 -25.61 8.17
N ARG A 188 18.43 -26.08 9.06
CA ARG A 188 16.98 -26.16 8.78
C ARG A 188 16.35 -24.77 8.69
N GLU A 189 15.43 -24.61 7.75
CA GLU A 189 14.68 -23.37 7.58
C GLU A 189 13.45 -23.34 8.50
N ILE A 190 13.24 -22.23 9.19
CA ILE A 190 12.03 -21.95 9.96
C ILE A 190 11.21 -20.94 9.16
N TRP A 191 9.94 -21.27 8.98
CA TRP A 191 8.98 -20.51 8.19
C TRP A 191 7.91 -19.93 9.10
N LEU A 192 7.49 -18.70 8.83
CA LEU A 192 6.39 -18.01 9.54
C LEU A 192 5.54 -17.21 8.58
N VAL A 193 4.31 -16.93 8.98
CA VAL A 193 3.46 -15.95 8.27
C VAL A 193 4.09 -14.57 8.47
N GLY A 194 4.54 -13.92 7.39
CA GLY A 194 5.34 -12.69 7.45
C GLY A 194 4.73 -11.58 8.31
N GLY A 195 3.41 -11.43 8.28
CA GLY A 195 2.67 -10.43 9.07
C GLY A 195 2.56 -10.68 10.58
N MET A 196 3.08 -11.81 11.08
CA MET A 196 3.05 -12.16 12.51
C MET A 196 4.40 -11.97 13.20
N VAL A 197 5.45 -11.70 12.43
CA VAL A 197 6.81 -11.55 12.94
C VAL A 197 6.98 -10.13 13.47
N ARG A 198 7.16 -9.99 14.78
CA ARG A 198 7.35 -8.69 15.44
C ARG A 198 8.80 -8.25 15.46
N ASP A 199 9.71 -9.21 15.49
CA ASP A 199 11.14 -9.01 15.61
C ASP A 199 11.89 -9.95 14.66
N HIS A 200 13.00 -9.48 14.09
CA HIS A 200 13.90 -10.26 13.23
C HIS A 200 15.34 -10.15 13.70
N LEU A 201 16.06 -11.27 13.76
CA LEU A 201 17.51 -11.27 13.98
C LEU A 201 18.22 -11.28 12.63
N VAL A 202 18.92 -10.19 12.32
CA VAL A 202 19.64 -10.01 11.06
C VAL A 202 20.65 -11.13 10.87
N GLN A 203 20.60 -11.78 9.72
CA GLN A 203 21.50 -12.83 9.31
C GLN A 203 22.60 -12.30 8.38
N GLU A 204 23.66 -13.09 8.19
CA GLU A 204 24.75 -12.73 7.30
C GLU A 204 24.24 -12.53 5.87
N GLY A 205 24.60 -11.41 5.25
CA GLY A 205 24.17 -11.05 3.89
C GLY A 205 22.79 -10.41 3.77
N GLU A 206 22.05 -10.21 4.87
CA GLU A 206 20.76 -9.50 4.85
C GLU A 206 20.94 -7.98 4.84
N THR A 207 20.01 -7.28 4.19
CA THR A 207 19.95 -5.82 4.10
C THR A 207 18.57 -5.34 4.53
N LEU A 208 18.41 -4.08 4.95
CA LEU A 208 17.08 -3.55 5.23
C LEU A 208 16.16 -3.67 4.02
N TYR A 209 16.70 -3.54 2.81
CA TYR A 209 15.94 -3.77 1.59
C TYR A 209 15.45 -5.23 1.48
N SER A 210 16.32 -6.24 1.67
CA SER A 210 15.89 -7.64 1.56
C SER A 210 14.89 -8.02 2.66
N LEU A 211 15.00 -7.43 3.85
CA LEU A 211 14.05 -7.62 4.95
C LEU A 211 12.73 -6.87 4.74
N SER A 212 12.77 -5.67 4.15
CA SER A 212 11.57 -4.89 3.82
C SER A 212 10.67 -5.62 2.83
N VAL A 213 11.28 -6.20 1.79
CA VAL A 213 10.60 -7.04 0.81
C VAL A 213 10.06 -8.30 1.47
N ARG A 214 10.84 -8.94 2.35
CA ARG A 214 10.45 -10.19 3.03
C ARG A 214 9.24 -10.01 3.97
N TYR A 215 9.23 -8.94 4.76
CA TYR A 215 8.21 -8.73 5.79
C TYR A 215 7.09 -7.78 5.37
N GLY A 216 7.19 -7.19 4.18
CA GLY A 216 6.19 -6.25 3.66
C GLY A 216 6.18 -4.88 4.36
N VAL A 217 7.17 -4.61 5.20
CA VAL A 217 7.43 -3.36 5.94
C VAL A 217 8.40 -2.51 5.11
N SER A 218 8.24 -1.19 5.00
CA SER A 218 9.20 -0.39 4.21
C SER A 218 10.57 -0.31 4.89
N VAL A 219 11.63 0.00 4.12
CA VAL A 219 12.97 0.26 4.67
C VAL A 219 12.90 1.39 5.70
N ASP A 220 12.17 2.46 5.40
CA ASP A 220 12.01 3.60 6.31
C ASP A 220 11.27 3.22 7.59
N GLN A 221 10.25 2.37 7.52
CA GLN A 221 9.55 1.84 8.69
C GLN A 221 10.49 0.96 9.53
N LEU A 222 11.27 0.08 8.90
CA LEU A 222 12.27 -0.72 9.61
C LEU A 222 13.32 0.16 10.28
N MET A 223 13.76 1.23 9.63
CA MET A 223 14.69 2.19 10.22
C MET A 223 14.04 2.94 11.38
N GLN A 224 12.78 3.36 11.23
CA GLN A 224 12.03 4.09 12.24
C GLN A 224 11.76 3.24 13.49
N PHE A 225 11.25 2.01 13.33
CA PHE A 225 10.96 1.10 14.45
C PHE A 225 12.22 0.80 15.26
N ASN A 226 13.39 0.83 14.62
CA ASN A 226 14.67 0.47 15.22
C ASN A 226 15.57 1.66 15.52
N ALA A 227 15.07 2.89 15.34
CA ALA A 227 15.83 4.13 15.49
C ALA A 227 17.20 4.09 14.74
N LEU A 228 17.21 3.55 13.52
CA LEU A 228 18.40 3.46 12.68
C LEU A 228 18.59 4.75 11.90
N ASN A 229 19.80 5.29 11.97
CA ASN A 229 20.19 6.50 11.24
C ASN A 229 20.74 6.20 9.84
N THR A 230 20.99 4.92 9.52
CA THR A 230 21.49 4.44 8.22
C THR A 230 20.83 3.11 7.86
N ASP A 231 20.90 2.72 6.59
CA ASP A 231 20.40 1.44 6.08
C ASP A 231 21.35 0.25 6.35
N VAL A 232 22.45 0.52 7.05
CA VAL A 232 23.47 -0.47 7.39
C VAL A 232 23.04 -1.23 8.64
N ILE A 233 22.84 -2.53 8.49
CA ILE A 233 22.54 -3.47 9.56
C ILE A 233 23.64 -4.50 9.70
N ARG A 234 23.83 -5.04 10.91
CA ARG A 234 24.87 -6.03 11.22
C ARG A 234 24.26 -7.38 11.50
N SER A 235 24.94 -8.46 11.09
CA SER A 235 24.57 -9.82 11.50
C SER A 235 24.48 -9.90 13.03
N GLY A 236 23.40 -10.49 13.55
CA GLY A 236 23.08 -10.55 14.97
C GLY A 236 22.35 -9.32 15.51
N GLN A 237 22.09 -8.29 14.70
CA GLN A 237 21.26 -7.15 15.11
C GLN A 237 19.79 -7.55 15.18
N LYS A 238 19.11 -7.27 16.30
CA LYS A 238 17.67 -7.44 16.42
C LYS A 238 16.96 -6.23 15.80
N LEU A 239 15.98 -6.48 14.93
CA LEU A 239 15.14 -5.47 14.29
C LEU A 239 13.67 -5.69 14.63
N GLN A 240 13.02 -4.69 15.19
CA GLN A 240 11.57 -4.57 15.30
C GLN A 240 10.96 -4.37 13.91
N LEU A 241 10.00 -5.22 13.57
CA LEU A 241 9.27 -5.18 12.30
C LEU A 241 7.90 -4.49 12.45
N THR A 242 7.54 -4.09 13.66
CA THR A 242 6.28 -3.42 13.99
C THR A 242 6.53 -2.21 14.88
N ASP A 243 5.63 -1.22 14.80
CA ASP A 243 5.72 0.02 15.58
C ASP A 243 5.71 -0.26 17.11
N PRO A 244 6.73 0.20 17.87
CA PRO A 244 6.80 0.02 19.32
C PRO A 244 5.66 0.72 20.11
N VAL A 245 4.89 1.61 19.48
CA VAL A 245 3.79 2.36 20.14
C VAL A 245 2.47 1.54 20.22
N VAL A 246 2.39 0.36 19.59
CA VAL A 246 1.16 -0.46 19.54
C VAL A 246 1.10 -1.56 20.63
N ASP A 247 1.65 -1.31 21.81
CA ASP A 247 1.38 -2.16 23.00
C ASP A 247 0.74 -1.33 24.12
N ASN A 248 -0.57 -1.11 24.01
CA ASN A 248 -1.40 -0.63 25.11
C ASN A 248 -2.64 -1.50 25.27
N THR A 249 -2.42 -2.69 25.83
CA THR A 249 -3.43 -3.36 26.66
C THR A 249 -2.89 -3.49 28.08
N SER A 250 -3.15 -2.47 28.92
CA SER A 250 -3.57 -2.59 30.33
C SER A 250 -3.38 -1.29 31.12
N SER A 251 -4.49 -0.55 31.27
CA SER A 251 -4.96 0.12 32.50
C SER A 251 -3.95 0.68 33.53
N ASN A 252 -3.98 2.01 33.75
CA ASN A 252 -4.71 2.59 34.88
C ASN A 252 -4.76 4.12 34.83
N GLY A 253 -5.93 4.66 35.16
CA GLY A 253 -6.17 6.10 35.26
C GLY A 253 -5.62 6.74 36.52
N GLY A 254 -5.39 8.05 36.43
CA GLY A 254 -5.11 8.92 37.57
C GLY A 254 -4.74 10.33 37.10
N MET A 255 -5.62 11.30 37.37
CA MET A 255 -5.33 12.74 37.24
C MET A 255 -4.16 13.16 38.13
N ILE A 256 -3.37 14.16 37.71
CA ILE A 256 -3.07 15.42 38.45
C ILE A 256 -2.24 16.36 37.55
N SER A 257 -2.39 17.64 37.87
CA SER A 257 -2.13 18.90 37.18
C SER A 257 -0.71 19.50 37.24
N GLN A 258 -0.51 20.46 36.33
CA GLN A 258 0.18 21.77 36.46
C GLN A 258 1.72 21.89 36.47
N GLN A 259 2.18 22.59 35.41
CA GLN A 259 3.07 23.76 35.32
C GLN A 259 4.62 23.66 35.32
N ALA A 260 5.16 24.43 34.34
CA ALA A 260 6.48 25.08 34.19
C ALA A 260 7.69 24.17 33.84
N SER A 261 8.67 24.55 33.02
CA SER A 261 8.91 25.68 32.09
C SER A 261 10.13 25.33 31.21
N ASP A 262 10.36 26.15 30.18
CA ASP A 262 11.65 26.46 29.53
C ASP A 262 12.25 25.55 28.44
N SER A 263 12.01 26.01 27.21
CA SER A 263 12.95 26.19 26.10
C SER A 263 14.11 25.20 25.92
N VAL A 264 13.94 24.30 24.95
CA VAL A 264 15.03 23.75 24.14
C VAL A 264 14.57 23.71 22.68
N SER A 265 15.45 24.16 21.80
CA SER A 265 15.34 24.26 20.34
C SER A 265 14.42 23.23 19.67
N GLU A 266 13.45 23.71 18.89
CA GLU A 266 12.67 22.92 17.93
C GLU A 266 13.61 22.34 16.87
N GLU A 267 14.13 21.15 17.15
CA GLU A 267 14.53 20.19 16.14
C GLU A 267 13.24 19.85 15.39
N ARG A 268 13.11 20.36 14.15
CA ARG A 268 11.93 20.12 13.32
C ARG A 268 11.83 18.61 13.06
N GLU A 269 11.00 17.94 13.84
CA GLU A 269 10.62 16.54 13.61
C GLU A 269 10.21 16.39 12.15
N ILE A 270 10.93 15.52 11.44
CA ILE A 270 10.56 15.06 10.10
C ILE A 270 9.24 14.29 10.31
N PRO A 271 8.10 14.77 9.76
CA PRO A 271 6.87 14.00 9.82
C PRO A 271 7.12 12.64 9.15
N PRO A 272 6.60 11.54 9.70
CA PRO A 272 6.83 10.22 9.14
C PRO A 272 6.49 10.21 7.64
N LEU A 273 7.43 9.69 6.84
CA LEU A 273 7.21 9.40 5.42
C LEU A 273 6.07 8.38 5.35
N LEU A 274 4.89 8.86 4.97
CA LEU A 274 3.71 8.02 4.77
C LEU A 274 4.02 6.97 3.69
N ASP A 275 3.60 5.73 3.94
CA ASP A 275 3.81 4.61 3.02
C ASP A 275 3.26 4.99 1.63
N PRO A 276 4.03 4.80 0.55
CA PRO A 276 3.56 4.86 -0.84
C PRO A 276 2.23 4.11 -1.13
N ARG A 277 1.84 3.18 -0.25
CA ARG A 277 0.60 2.38 -0.30
C ARG A 277 -0.51 2.89 0.62
N GLU A 278 -0.28 3.95 1.42
CA GLU A 278 -1.29 4.67 2.22
C GLU A 278 -2.02 5.75 1.43
N VAL A 279 -1.50 6.17 0.27
CA VAL A 279 -2.18 7.14 -0.61
C VAL A 279 -3.32 6.51 -1.43
N LYS A 280 -3.65 5.22 -1.22
CA LYS A 280 -4.77 4.57 -1.90
C LYS A 280 -5.96 4.26 -0.96
N PHE A 281 -7.04 5.02 -1.16
CA PHE A 281 -8.46 4.69 -0.89
C PHE A 281 -9.13 4.98 0.46
N ALA A 282 -8.53 5.72 1.40
CA ALA A 282 -9.31 6.17 2.56
C ALA A 282 -10.19 7.40 2.27
N TYR A 283 -9.86 8.23 1.25
CA TYR A 283 -10.55 9.53 1.09
C TYR A 283 -10.87 9.99 -0.34
N LEU A 284 -10.29 9.43 -1.41
CA LEU A 284 -10.75 9.78 -2.77
C LEU A 284 -11.85 8.80 -3.20
N LYS A 285 -13.09 9.11 -2.86
CA LYS A 285 -14.23 8.71 -3.69
C LYS A 285 -14.38 9.81 -4.74
N PRO A 286 -13.74 9.72 -5.92
CA PRO A 286 -14.00 10.72 -6.96
C PRO A 286 -15.52 10.73 -7.20
N SER A 287 -16.08 11.92 -7.23
CA SER A 287 -17.49 12.26 -7.25
C SER A 287 -18.27 11.53 -8.34
N LYS A 288 -18.67 10.27 -8.12
CA LYS A 288 -19.66 9.50 -8.91
C LYS A 288 -19.42 9.34 -10.43
N LEU A 289 -18.50 10.03 -11.09
CA LEU A 289 -18.33 10.05 -12.54
C LEU A 289 -16.84 9.90 -12.89
N TYR A 290 -16.48 8.73 -13.45
CA TYR A 290 -15.22 8.60 -14.17
C TYR A 290 -15.28 9.46 -15.43
N PHE A 291 -16.42 9.47 -16.14
CA PHE A 291 -16.62 10.23 -17.37
C PHE A 291 -17.76 11.24 -17.31
N ASN A 292 -17.63 12.34 -18.05
CA ASN A 292 -18.81 13.04 -18.59
C ASN A 292 -19.39 12.30 -19.81
N ARG A 293 -18.52 11.68 -20.63
CA ARG A 293 -18.90 10.86 -21.79
C ARG A 293 -18.04 9.59 -21.83
N GLU A 294 -18.67 8.43 -21.68
CA GLU A 294 -17.96 7.14 -21.79
C GLU A 294 -17.59 6.85 -23.25
N PRO A 295 -16.41 6.27 -23.53
CA PRO A 295 -16.10 5.71 -24.84
C PRO A 295 -17.12 4.65 -25.25
N THR A 296 -17.34 4.56 -26.56
CA THR A 296 -18.21 3.54 -27.15
C THR A 296 -17.59 2.15 -27.00
N SER A 297 -16.27 2.04 -27.13
CA SER A 297 -15.53 0.79 -26.96
C SER A 297 -15.03 0.61 -25.52
N LYS A 298 -15.03 -0.63 -25.03
CA LYS A 298 -14.42 -0.98 -23.72
C LYS A 298 -12.91 -1.19 -23.79
N VAL A 299 -12.38 -1.40 -24.99
CA VAL A 299 -10.95 -1.61 -25.29
C VAL A 299 -10.56 -0.77 -26.48
N GLN A 300 -9.29 -0.36 -26.56
CA GLN A 300 -8.69 0.19 -27.76
C GLN A 300 -8.68 -0.92 -28.82
N PRO A 301 -9.48 -0.82 -29.89
CA PRO A 301 -9.63 -1.90 -30.87
C PRO A 301 -8.36 -2.14 -31.70
N SER A 302 -7.59 -1.09 -31.97
CA SER A 302 -6.31 -1.17 -32.67
C SER A 302 -5.41 0.00 -32.31
N ALA A 303 -4.10 -0.11 -32.57
CA ALA A 303 -3.13 0.95 -32.29
C ALA A 303 -3.53 2.32 -32.90
N HIS A 304 -4.11 2.32 -34.11
CA HIS A 304 -4.48 3.54 -34.83
C HIS A 304 -5.95 3.92 -34.69
N TYR A 305 -6.70 3.20 -33.84
CA TYR A 305 -8.09 3.54 -33.60
C TYR A 305 -8.20 4.86 -32.84
N ALA A 306 -9.14 5.68 -33.24
CA ALA A 306 -9.65 6.76 -32.43
C ALA A 306 -11.17 6.78 -32.59
N GLU A 307 -11.89 7.02 -31.50
CA GLU A 307 -13.34 7.13 -31.60
C GLU A 307 -13.72 8.30 -32.52
N PRO A 308 -14.84 8.19 -33.24
CA PRO A 308 -15.37 9.29 -34.02
C PRO A 308 -15.53 10.51 -33.11
N HIS A 309 -14.91 11.60 -33.51
CA HIS A 309 -14.95 12.85 -32.78
C HIS A 309 -16.25 13.59 -33.11
N ILE A 310 -17.09 13.84 -32.10
CA ILE A 310 -18.49 14.32 -32.29
C ILE A 310 -18.68 15.78 -31.84
N SER A 311 -17.77 16.33 -31.04
CA SER A 311 -17.92 17.63 -30.34
C SER A 311 -16.84 18.64 -30.72
N ASP A 312 -17.15 19.92 -30.85
CA ASP A 312 -16.12 20.95 -31.09
C ASP A 312 -15.20 21.17 -29.86
N VAL A 313 -14.09 21.88 -30.07
CA VAL A 313 -13.06 22.14 -29.04
C VAL A 313 -13.63 22.95 -27.87
N GLU A 314 -14.57 23.87 -28.12
CA GLU A 314 -15.18 24.68 -27.07
C GLU A 314 -16.07 23.82 -26.15
N SER A 315 -16.85 22.91 -26.74
CA SER A 315 -17.65 21.94 -25.99
C SER A 315 -16.77 21.01 -25.15
N ASP A 316 -15.70 20.45 -25.73
CA ASP A 316 -14.77 19.60 -25.00
C ASP A 316 -14.08 20.37 -23.88
N TYR A 317 -13.68 21.62 -24.11
CA TYR A 317 -13.10 22.45 -23.06
C TYR A 317 -14.06 22.68 -21.89
N LYS A 318 -15.34 22.98 -22.15
CA LYS A 318 -16.36 23.16 -21.10
C LYS A 318 -16.55 21.90 -20.26
N GLU A 319 -16.58 20.73 -20.90
CA GLU A 319 -16.69 19.46 -20.20
C GLU A 319 -15.40 19.14 -19.41
N ALA A 320 -14.24 19.34 -20.02
CA ALA A 320 -12.94 19.08 -19.41
C ALA A 320 -12.68 19.96 -18.21
N ILE A 321 -12.95 21.27 -18.31
CA ILE A 321 -12.81 22.18 -17.17
C ILE A 321 -13.82 21.83 -16.07
N SER A 322 -15.06 21.48 -16.41
CA SER A 322 -16.06 21.06 -15.43
C SER A 322 -15.61 19.79 -14.69
N LEU A 323 -15.14 18.76 -15.41
CA LEU A 323 -14.67 17.52 -14.82
C LEU A 323 -13.43 17.74 -13.95
N TYR A 324 -12.49 18.56 -14.43
CA TYR A 324 -11.28 18.90 -13.71
C TYR A 324 -11.57 19.71 -12.43
N GLN A 325 -12.54 20.62 -12.43
CA GLN A 325 -12.93 21.32 -11.20
C GLN A 325 -13.53 20.37 -10.17
N HIS A 326 -14.43 19.46 -10.55
CA HIS A 326 -14.93 18.44 -9.62
C HIS A 326 -13.80 17.56 -9.08
N PHE A 327 -12.86 17.15 -9.94
CA PHE A 327 -11.67 16.42 -9.50
C PHE A 327 -10.84 17.22 -8.49
N LYS A 328 -10.62 18.52 -8.72
CA LYS A 328 -9.90 19.39 -7.78
C LYS A 328 -10.63 19.53 -6.45
N GLU A 329 -11.96 19.64 -6.47
CA GLU A 329 -12.79 19.67 -5.26
C GLU A 329 -12.68 18.35 -4.48
N ASP A 330 -12.75 17.22 -5.18
CA ASP A 330 -12.56 15.89 -4.58
C ASP A 330 -11.18 15.76 -3.94
N VAL A 331 -10.12 16.18 -4.65
CA VAL A 331 -8.74 16.17 -4.12
C VAL A 331 -8.58 17.12 -2.94
N ALA A 332 -9.18 18.31 -2.99
CA ALA A 332 -9.13 19.28 -1.90
C ALA A 332 -9.86 18.80 -0.64
N SER A 333 -10.82 17.88 -0.79
CA SER A 333 -11.52 17.24 0.34
C SER A 333 -10.70 16.14 1.03
N LEU A 334 -9.60 15.69 0.42
CA LEU A 334 -8.72 14.68 1.00
C LEU A 334 -8.03 15.19 2.27
N PRO A 335 -7.70 14.30 3.21
CA PRO A 335 -6.85 14.67 4.32
C PRO A 335 -5.49 15.05 3.78
N ARG A 336 -4.97 16.11 4.39
CA ARG A 336 -3.61 16.54 4.19
C ARG A 336 -2.66 15.52 4.80
N LEU A 337 -1.71 15.05 4.00
CA LEU A 337 -0.68 14.08 4.38
C LEU A 337 0.55 14.77 4.98
N SER A 338 0.96 15.91 4.42
CA SER A 338 1.99 16.75 5.03
C SER A 338 1.94 18.21 4.55
N ASN A 339 2.88 19.01 5.06
CA ASN A 339 3.12 20.39 4.67
C ASN A 339 4.39 20.56 3.83
N THR A 340 5.04 19.47 3.42
CA THR A 340 6.38 19.47 2.81
C THR A 340 6.43 20.35 1.56
N LEU A 341 5.36 20.36 0.76
CA LEU A 341 5.28 21.12 -0.49
C LEU A 341 4.58 22.48 -0.32
N ASN A 342 4.43 23.00 0.91
CA ASN A 342 3.85 24.32 1.12
C ASN A 342 4.59 25.42 0.34
N GLY A 343 3.81 26.14 -0.48
CA GLY A 343 4.29 27.21 -1.35
C GLY A 343 4.96 26.73 -2.63
N TYR A 344 5.02 25.41 -2.88
CA TYR A 344 5.40 24.88 -4.18
C TYR A 344 4.24 25.04 -5.16
N ARG A 345 4.58 25.55 -6.35
CA ARG A 345 3.68 25.62 -7.49
C ARG A 345 4.22 24.67 -8.56
N ILE A 346 3.48 23.60 -8.82
CA ILE A 346 3.94 22.48 -9.65
C ILE A 346 3.03 22.39 -10.88
N VAL A 347 3.64 22.38 -12.06
CA VAL A 347 2.94 22.15 -13.32
C VAL A 347 3.22 20.74 -13.78
N LEU A 348 2.15 19.95 -13.94
CA LEU A 348 2.19 18.62 -14.52
C LEU A 348 1.78 18.73 -15.99
N ASP A 349 2.60 18.19 -16.87
CA ASP A 349 2.37 18.20 -18.29
C ASP A 349 2.21 16.75 -18.80
N PRO A 350 0.96 16.24 -18.91
CA PRO A 350 0.72 14.99 -19.63
C PRO A 350 1.17 15.19 -21.08
N GLY A 351 2.18 14.44 -21.51
CA GLY A 351 2.67 14.47 -22.88
C GLY A 351 1.55 14.17 -23.88
N HIS A 352 1.71 14.66 -25.11
CA HIS A 352 0.78 14.36 -26.21
C HIS A 352 -0.69 14.81 -25.94
N GLY A 353 -1.68 14.08 -26.44
CA GLY A 353 -3.11 14.37 -26.34
C GLY A 353 -3.68 14.98 -27.63
N GLY A 354 -5.00 14.98 -27.73
CA GLY A 354 -5.70 15.56 -28.87
C GLY A 354 -5.41 14.76 -30.14
N TYR A 355 -4.82 15.41 -31.15
CA TYR A 355 -4.50 14.71 -32.40
C TYR A 355 -3.18 13.95 -32.37
N ASP A 356 -2.40 14.12 -31.30
CA ASP A 356 -1.13 13.45 -31.09
C ASP A 356 -1.32 12.36 -30.01
N PRO A 357 -1.42 11.07 -30.37
CA PRO A 357 -1.56 9.99 -29.39
C PRO A 357 -0.27 9.65 -28.64
N GLY A 358 0.87 10.18 -29.08
CA GLY A 358 2.18 9.70 -28.66
C GLY A 358 2.47 8.27 -29.11
N ALA A 359 3.30 7.58 -28.33
CA ALA A 359 3.69 6.21 -28.56
C ALA A 359 2.48 5.26 -28.46
N LEU A 360 2.50 4.24 -29.32
CA LEU A 360 1.48 3.21 -29.37
C LEU A 360 2.10 1.89 -28.91
N GLY A 361 1.49 1.27 -27.91
CA GLY A 361 1.91 0.00 -27.35
C GLY A 361 0.91 -1.12 -27.61
N SER A 362 1.34 -2.36 -27.37
CA SER A 362 0.40 -3.48 -27.27
C SER A 362 0.90 -4.55 -26.34
N VAL A 363 -0.01 -5.28 -25.69
CA VAL A 363 0.32 -6.42 -24.83
C VAL A 363 -0.67 -7.55 -25.05
N THR A 364 -0.18 -8.79 -24.97
CA THR A 364 -1.04 -9.98 -25.01
C THR A 364 -1.21 -10.54 -23.59
N ILE A 365 -2.46 -10.56 -23.08
CA ILE A 365 -2.81 -11.11 -21.76
C ILE A 365 -3.84 -12.21 -21.99
N ASP A 366 -3.57 -13.43 -21.51
CA ASP A 366 -4.44 -14.60 -21.65
C ASP A 366 -4.92 -14.85 -23.09
N GLY A 367 -4.02 -14.63 -24.07
CA GLY A 367 -4.30 -14.81 -25.50
C GLY A 367 -5.11 -13.67 -26.14
N LYS A 368 -5.51 -12.64 -25.39
CA LYS A 368 -6.16 -11.42 -25.89
C LYS A 368 -5.14 -10.29 -26.02
N ARG A 369 -5.09 -9.66 -27.20
CA ARG A 369 -4.25 -8.49 -27.46
C ARG A 369 -4.97 -7.21 -27.03
N TYR A 370 -4.27 -6.38 -26.27
CA TYR A 370 -4.66 -5.04 -25.87
C TYR A 370 -3.75 -4.02 -26.54
N TYR A 371 -4.33 -2.89 -26.95
CA TYR A 371 -3.59 -1.75 -27.49
C TYR A 371 -3.58 -0.62 -26.48
N LEU A 372 -2.47 0.11 -26.44
CA LEU A 372 -2.19 1.15 -25.46
C LEU A 372 -1.80 2.42 -26.19
N VAL A 373 -2.16 3.55 -25.59
CA VAL A 373 -1.97 4.88 -26.14
C VAL A 373 -1.35 5.74 -25.03
N GLU A 374 -0.26 6.44 -25.37
CA GLU A 374 0.59 7.13 -24.39
C GLU A 374 -0.15 8.26 -23.68
N ASP A 375 -0.79 9.15 -24.44
CA ASP A 375 -1.51 10.32 -23.94
C ASP A 375 -2.48 9.99 -22.80
N GLU A 376 -3.33 8.99 -22.99
CA GLU A 376 -4.31 8.52 -22.03
C GLU A 376 -3.66 7.92 -20.77
N TYR A 377 -2.56 7.18 -20.96
CA TYR A 377 -1.80 6.60 -19.85
C TYR A 377 -1.14 7.68 -18.99
N VAL A 378 -0.41 8.61 -19.61
CA VAL A 378 0.31 9.67 -18.88
C VAL A 378 -0.64 10.66 -18.24
N TYR A 379 -1.85 10.84 -18.80
CA TYR A 379 -2.91 11.62 -18.18
C TYR A 379 -3.40 10.99 -16.85
N ASP A 380 -3.64 9.68 -16.81
CA ASP A 380 -4.01 8.99 -15.55
C ASP A 380 -2.89 9.07 -14.50
N ILE A 381 -1.61 8.95 -14.92
CA ILE A 381 -0.46 9.16 -14.02
C ILE A 381 -0.44 10.60 -13.48
N ALA A 382 -0.64 11.59 -14.34
CA ALA A 382 -0.66 13.00 -13.95
C ALA A 382 -1.75 13.31 -12.92
N LEU A 383 -2.96 12.77 -13.08
CA LEU A 383 -4.04 12.92 -12.11
C LEU A 383 -3.73 12.27 -10.76
N ARG A 384 -3.12 11.08 -10.76
CA ARG A 384 -2.70 10.42 -9.51
C ARG A 384 -1.63 11.23 -8.79
N LEU A 385 -0.63 11.70 -9.55
CA LEU A 385 0.44 12.53 -9.03
C LEU A 385 -0.11 13.87 -8.49
N TYR A 386 -1.05 14.49 -9.21
CA TYR A 386 -1.76 15.69 -8.76
C TYR A 386 -2.34 15.50 -7.36
N ALA A 387 -3.11 14.43 -7.16
CA ALA A 387 -3.76 14.16 -5.88
C ALA A 387 -2.74 14.05 -4.74
N ILE A 388 -1.68 13.26 -4.95
CA ILE A 388 -0.61 13.08 -3.95
C ILE A 388 0.05 14.43 -3.60
N LEU A 389 0.44 15.22 -4.61
CA LEU A 389 1.15 16.48 -4.40
C LEU A 389 0.30 17.53 -3.66
N VAL A 390 -1.00 17.61 -3.96
CA VAL A 390 -1.92 18.52 -3.24
C VAL A 390 -2.05 18.09 -1.77
N GLN A 391 -2.14 16.79 -1.49
CA GLN A 391 -2.17 16.29 -0.11
C GLN A 391 -0.88 16.61 0.67
N HIS A 392 0.24 16.85 -0.01
CA HIS A 392 1.48 17.32 0.60
C HIS A 392 1.65 18.85 0.61
N GLY A 393 0.64 19.60 0.12
CA GLY A 393 0.59 21.05 0.23
C GLY A 393 0.99 21.84 -1.00
N ALA A 394 1.21 21.19 -2.14
CA ALA A 394 1.51 21.89 -3.38
C ALA A 394 0.24 22.53 -3.97
N GLU A 395 0.40 23.68 -4.62
CA GLU A 395 -0.52 24.12 -5.65
C GLU A 395 -0.13 23.44 -6.97
N VAL A 396 -1.04 22.68 -7.56
CA VAL A 396 -0.77 21.91 -8.77
C VAL A 396 -1.68 22.35 -9.91
N GLU A 397 -1.14 22.42 -11.12
CA GLU A 397 -1.89 22.71 -12.34
C GLU A 397 -1.48 21.75 -13.48
N MET A 398 -2.43 21.40 -14.34
CA MET A 398 -2.20 20.56 -15.52
C MET A 398 -2.20 21.39 -16.81
N THR A 399 -1.34 21.06 -17.77
CA THR A 399 -1.30 21.74 -19.09
C THR A 399 -2.37 21.25 -20.07
N ILE A 400 -2.79 19.99 -19.94
CA ILE A 400 -3.77 19.31 -20.78
C ILE A 400 -4.92 18.84 -19.91
N LEU A 401 -6.16 18.91 -20.41
CA LEU A 401 -7.37 18.40 -19.76
C LEU A 401 -8.13 17.45 -20.69
N ALA A 402 -8.82 16.47 -20.12
CA ALA A 402 -9.67 15.52 -20.83
C ALA A 402 -11.15 15.71 -20.40
N PRO A 403 -12.12 15.78 -21.33
CA PRO A 403 -13.53 15.99 -21.02
C PRO A 403 -14.23 14.77 -20.41
N ASN A 404 -13.57 13.64 -20.51
CA ASN A 404 -14.15 12.32 -20.43
C ASN A 404 -13.53 11.49 -19.32
N HIS A 405 -12.37 11.75 -18.74
CA HIS A 405 -11.90 10.87 -17.67
C HIS A 405 -11.17 11.55 -16.52
N THR A 406 -11.25 10.91 -15.35
CA THR A 406 -10.42 11.19 -14.17
C THR A 406 -9.51 10.00 -13.86
N ILE A 407 -9.44 9.53 -12.60
CA ILE A 407 -8.61 8.39 -12.21
C ILE A 407 -9.35 7.08 -12.52
N ARG A 408 -8.69 6.18 -13.26
CA ARG A 408 -9.29 4.99 -13.88
C ARG A 408 -9.82 3.89 -12.97
N ASP A 409 -9.66 4.00 -11.65
CA ASP A 409 -9.93 2.92 -10.69
C ASP A 409 -11.43 2.54 -10.58
N ASN A 410 -12.34 3.35 -11.11
CA ASN A 410 -13.79 3.14 -11.14
C ASN A 410 -14.35 2.92 -12.58
N SER A 411 -13.49 2.72 -13.57
CA SER A 411 -13.89 2.55 -14.96
C SER A 411 -14.40 1.14 -15.29
N LYS A 412 -15.34 1.03 -16.24
CA LYS A 412 -15.73 -0.24 -16.88
C LYS A 412 -14.85 -0.60 -18.07
N LEU A 413 -13.87 0.24 -18.43
CA LEU A 413 -12.97 0.02 -19.55
C LEU A 413 -11.85 -0.95 -19.18
N GLU A 414 -11.58 -1.87 -20.11
CA GLU A 414 -10.48 -2.83 -20.00
C GLU A 414 -9.13 -2.21 -20.45
N SER A 415 -9.11 -1.29 -21.42
CA SER A 415 -7.94 -0.45 -21.76
C SER A 415 -8.33 1.03 -21.87
N PHE A 416 -7.35 1.93 -21.98
CA PHE A 416 -7.64 3.29 -22.42
C PHE A 416 -8.16 3.26 -23.86
N VAL A 417 -8.94 4.26 -24.25
CA VAL A 417 -9.51 4.36 -25.60
C VAL A 417 -9.29 5.78 -26.08
N ASN A 418 -8.47 5.93 -27.12
CA ASN A 418 -8.18 7.25 -27.66
C ASN A 418 -9.44 7.88 -28.29
N GLN A 419 -9.83 9.04 -27.79
CA GLN A 419 -10.97 9.81 -28.31
C GLN A 419 -10.57 11.14 -28.96
N LYS A 420 -9.28 11.50 -28.94
CA LYS A 420 -8.73 12.75 -29.50
C LYS A 420 -9.41 14.01 -28.96
N ASN A 421 -9.95 13.93 -27.75
CA ASN A 421 -10.84 14.95 -27.19
C ASN A 421 -10.16 15.82 -26.13
N GLU A 422 -8.90 15.56 -25.81
CA GLU A 422 -8.10 16.39 -24.93
C GLU A 422 -7.96 17.80 -25.50
N VAL A 423 -7.84 18.74 -24.57
CA VAL A 423 -7.73 20.17 -24.83
C VAL A 423 -6.59 20.75 -24.02
N TYR A 424 -6.04 21.86 -24.50
CA TYR A 424 -5.18 22.68 -23.66
C TYR A 424 -5.97 23.24 -22.48
N ASN A 425 -5.33 23.36 -21.31
CA ASN A 425 -5.89 24.08 -20.17
C ASN A 425 -5.83 25.60 -20.40
N ASP A 426 -6.52 26.06 -21.43
CA ASP A 426 -6.59 27.44 -21.89
C ASP A 426 -7.96 27.70 -22.52
N PRO A 427 -8.82 28.53 -21.90
CA PRO A 427 -10.15 28.82 -22.44
C PRO A 427 -10.10 29.59 -23.77
N GLN A 428 -8.95 30.15 -24.14
CA GLN A 428 -8.77 30.88 -25.40
C GLN A 428 -8.19 30.01 -26.51
N GLU A 429 -7.77 28.78 -26.21
CA GLU A 429 -7.16 27.91 -27.20
C GLU A 429 -8.22 27.02 -27.87
N MET A 430 -8.44 27.29 -29.16
CA MET A 430 -9.46 26.62 -29.97
C MET A 430 -8.89 25.48 -30.81
N GLN A 431 -7.60 25.16 -30.65
CA GLN A 431 -6.97 23.99 -31.25
C GLN A 431 -6.70 22.91 -30.22
N ARG A 432 -6.67 21.67 -30.70
CA ARG A 432 -6.34 20.52 -29.89
C ARG A 432 -4.83 20.42 -29.65
N PRO A 433 -4.43 19.70 -28.59
CA PRO A 433 -3.05 19.37 -28.39
C PRO A 433 -2.46 18.65 -29.61
N VAL A 434 -1.27 19.09 -29.97
CA VAL A 434 -0.44 18.54 -31.04
C VAL A 434 1.03 18.63 -30.64
N GLY A 435 1.84 17.76 -31.22
CA GLY A 435 3.29 17.85 -31.13
C GLY A 435 3.88 19.07 -31.85
N GLY A 436 5.20 19.17 -31.79
CA GLY A 436 5.96 20.21 -32.50
C GLY A 436 5.97 21.58 -31.82
N ARG A 437 6.74 22.51 -32.40
CA ARG A 437 7.07 23.81 -31.76
C ARG A 437 5.84 24.62 -31.34
N TRP A 438 4.80 24.66 -32.17
CA TRP A 438 3.59 25.43 -31.86
C TRP A 438 2.84 24.85 -30.67
N GLY A 439 2.58 23.54 -30.68
CA GLY A 439 1.78 22.90 -29.63
C GLY A 439 2.52 22.80 -28.29
N LEU A 440 3.85 22.57 -28.33
CA LEU A 440 4.67 22.58 -27.12
C LEU A 440 4.79 23.99 -26.50
N ARG A 441 4.79 25.05 -27.32
CA ARG A 441 4.75 26.43 -26.81
C ARG A 441 3.46 26.73 -26.04
N LYS A 442 2.33 26.13 -26.39
CA LYS A 442 1.07 26.30 -25.64
C LYS A 442 1.15 25.76 -24.21
N ARG A 443 1.84 24.63 -24.01
CA ARG A 443 2.13 24.08 -22.68
C ARG A 443 2.96 25.07 -21.84
N LEU A 444 3.95 25.72 -22.47
CA LEU A 444 4.76 26.75 -21.83
C LEU A 444 3.97 28.03 -21.51
N GLU A 445 3.05 28.46 -22.37
CA GLU A 445 2.16 29.61 -22.11
C GLU A 445 1.28 29.37 -20.89
N ILE A 446 0.69 28.17 -20.77
CA ILE A 446 -0.08 27.75 -19.59
C ILE A 446 0.81 27.76 -18.34
N THR A 447 2.00 27.16 -18.45
CA THR A 447 2.99 27.11 -17.37
C THR A 447 3.36 28.52 -16.91
N GLN A 448 3.63 29.43 -17.83
CA GLN A 448 4.00 30.82 -17.54
C GLN A 448 2.86 31.60 -16.88
N ARG A 449 1.61 31.40 -17.34
CA ARG A 449 0.44 32.01 -16.70
C ARG A 449 0.25 31.51 -15.28
N PHE A 450 0.35 30.20 -15.07
CA PHE A 450 0.26 29.63 -13.73
C PHE A 450 1.38 30.18 -12.86
N LEU A 451 2.64 30.02 -13.24
CA LEU A 451 3.81 30.45 -12.46
C LEU A 451 4.05 31.97 -12.45
N LYS A 452 3.14 32.78 -13.01
CA LYS A 452 3.26 34.23 -13.00
C LYS A 452 3.42 34.74 -11.56
N ASN A 453 4.38 35.64 -11.36
CA ASN A 453 4.77 36.22 -10.07
C ASN A 453 5.34 35.21 -9.04
N GLN A 454 5.60 33.96 -9.44
CA GLN A 454 6.31 32.98 -8.61
C GLN A 454 7.83 33.20 -8.76
N SER A 455 8.42 34.06 -7.93
CA SER A 455 9.86 34.37 -7.96
C SER A 455 10.71 33.45 -7.07
N SER A 456 10.14 32.38 -6.51
CA SER A 456 10.80 31.52 -5.52
C SER A 456 11.39 30.25 -6.15
N LYS A 457 12.37 29.62 -5.48
CA LYS A 457 12.93 28.30 -5.83
C LYS A 457 11.90 27.15 -5.75
N LYS A 458 10.63 27.44 -5.45
CA LYS A 458 9.55 26.48 -5.25
C LYS A 458 8.62 26.43 -6.47
N SER A 459 9.19 26.27 -7.66
CA SER A 459 8.42 26.02 -8.88
C SER A 459 9.00 24.86 -9.67
N ILE A 460 8.13 23.90 -10.01
CA ILE A 460 8.52 22.67 -10.72
C ILE A 460 7.64 22.53 -11.97
N PHE A 461 8.27 22.15 -13.08
CA PHE A 461 7.58 21.66 -14.26
C PHE A 461 8.00 20.21 -14.51
N MET A 462 7.03 19.31 -14.68
CA MET A 462 7.27 17.90 -14.95
C MET A 462 6.41 17.46 -16.13
N SER A 463 7.06 17.17 -17.26
CA SER A 463 6.41 16.55 -18.42
C SER A 463 6.48 15.03 -18.30
N LEU A 464 5.36 14.34 -18.51
CA LEU A 464 5.22 12.90 -18.31
C LEU A 464 5.00 12.22 -19.65
N HIS A 465 5.84 11.24 -19.94
CA HIS A 465 5.86 10.49 -21.19
C HIS A 465 5.97 8.98 -20.92
N ALA A 466 5.70 8.18 -21.94
CA ALA A 466 5.97 6.75 -21.94
C ALA A 466 6.28 6.26 -23.36
N ASP A 467 7.57 6.01 -23.64
CA ASP A 467 8.06 5.63 -24.97
C ASP A 467 8.14 4.11 -25.21
N SER A 468 8.40 3.67 -26.44
CA SER A 468 8.48 2.29 -26.91
C SER A 468 9.86 1.60 -26.74
N GLY A 469 10.84 2.24 -26.10
CA GLY A 469 12.19 1.70 -25.82
C GLY A 469 12.45 1.37 -24.34
N ASP A 470 13.65 0.89 -23.95
CA ASP A 470 14.02 0.68 -22.53
C ASP A 470 14.27 2.02 -21.82
N VAL A 471 13.18 2.65 -21.36
CA VAL A 471 13.17 4.03 -20.89
C VAL A 471 12.64 4.20 -19.46
N LYS A 472 12.36 3.14 -18.70
CA LYS A 472 11.80 3.34 -17.34
C LYS A 472 12.79 4.11 -16.46
N GLY A 473 12.33 5.25 -15.93
CA GLY A 473 13.17 6.14 -15.13
C GLY A 473 14.18 6.93 -15.96
N LEU A 474 14.05 6.94 -17.28
CA LEU A 474 14.79 7.84 -18.15
C LEU A 474 14.26 9.26 -17.91
N VAL A 475 15.16 10.13 -17.47
CA VAL A 475 14.84 11.54 -17.23
C VAL A 475 15.57 12.38 -18.24
N LEU A 476 14.81 13.19 -18.96
CA LEU A 476 15.33 14.12 -19.95
C LEU A 476 15.40 15.51 -19.32
N THR A 477 16.53 16.18 -19.50
CA THR A 477 16.75 17.55 -19.04
C THR A 477 17.18 18.43 -20.20
N GLY A 478 16.84 19.73 -20.15
CA GLY A 478 17.31 20.70 -21.15
C GLY A 478 18.85 20.71 -21.28
N SER A 479 19.35 21.01 -22.48
CA SER A 479 20.78 21.24 -22.73
C SER A 479 21.35 22.39 -21.88
N ASP A 480 20.51 23.38 -21.58
CA ASP A 480 20.76 24.51 -20.69
C ASP A 480 20.26 24.25 -19.26
N SER A 481 20.01 22.98 -18.89
CA SER A 481 19.36 22.64 -17.62
C SER A 481 20.06 23.25 -16.40
N SER A 482 19.23 23.76 -15.49
CA SER A 482 19.71 24.30 -14.23
C SER A 482 20.22 23.18 -13.31
N VAL A 483 21.03 23.53 -12.31
CA VAL A 483 21.42 22.59 -11.23
C VAL A 483 20.17 22.03 -10.53
N ALA A 484 19.13 22.85 -10.40
CA ALA A 484 17.86 22.45 -9.81
C ALA A 484 17.16 21.36 -10.63
N SER A 485 17.08 21.50 -11.96
CA SER A 485 16.54 20.46 -12.85
C SER A 485 17.33 19.15 -12.76
N ARG A 486 18.67 19.22 -12.73
CA ARG A 486 19.51 18.02 -12.58
C ARG A 486 19.32 17.33 -11.23
N ASN A 487 19.15 18.10 -10.16
CA ASN A 487 18.90 17.54 -8.83
C ASN A 487 17.53 16.86 -8.75
N LEU A 488 16.49 17.48 -9.30
CA LEU A 488 15.18 16.84 -9.41
C LEU A 488 15.28 15.55 -10.25
N ALA A 489 15.97 15.57 -11.38
CA ALA A 489 16.17 14.38 -12.21
C ALA A 489 16.87 13.24 -11.46
N LYS A 490 17.88 13.54 -10.62
CA LYS A 490 18.55 12.54 -9.77
C LYS A 490 17.59 11.91 -8.76
N THR A 491 16.73 12.70 -8.11
CA THR A 491 15.74 12.15 -7.17
C THR A 491 14.75 11.21 -7.87
N VAL A 492 14.32 11.54 -9.10
CA VAL A 492 13.45 10.66 -9.89
C VAL A 492 14.15 9.34 -10.20
N ILE A 493 15.40 9.35 -10.66
CA ILE A 493 16.16 8.12 -10.95
C ILE A 493 16.33 7.25 -9.69
N GLN A 494 16.59 7.89 -8.54
CA GLN A 494 16.72 7.17 -7.26
C GLN A 494 15.42 6.46 -6.87
N GLU A 495 14.27 7.13 -6.97
CA GLU A 495 12.97 6.53 -6.62
C GLU A 495 12.54 5.41 -7.58
N PHE A 496 12.93 5.51 -8.85
CA PHE A 496 12.65 4.44 -9.83
C PHE A 496 13.65 3.28 -9.73
N GLY A 497 14.76 3.45 -8.99
CA GLY A 497 15.82 2.46 -8.81
C GLY A 497 16.64 2.14 -10.06
N ARG A 498 16.28 2.72 -11.20
CA ARG A 498 16.96 2.62 -12.50
C ARG A 498 16.68 3.88 -13.31
N GLY A 499 17.54 4.15 -14.29
CA GLY A 499 17.39 5.30 -15.17
C GLY A 499 18.70 5.95 -15.54
N LYS A 500 18.63 6.97 -16.39
CA LYS A 500 19.75 7.84 -16.75
C LYS A 500 19.23 9.23 -17.06
N ILE A 501 20.12 10.22 -16.98
CA ILE A 501 19.83 11.57 -17.44
C ILE A 501 20.28 11.68 -18.89
N LEU A 502 19.42 12.18 -19.78
CA LEU A 502 19.83 12.63 -21.11
C LEU A 502 19.62 14.14 -21.22
N GLU A 503 20.69 14.85 -21.55
CA GLU A 503 20.64 16.28 -21.85
C GLU A 503 20.36 16.49 -23.33
N GLY A 504 19.45 17.42 -23.66
CA GLY A 504 19.10 17.71 -25.04
C GLY A 504 18.15 18.89 -25.18
N ASP A 505 17.91 19.28 -26.43
CA ASP A 505 17.05 20.42 -26.79
C ASP A 505 15.56 20.01 -26.83
N TYR A 506 15.05 19.52 -25.70
CA TYR A 506 13.64 19.16 -25.55
C TYR A 506 12.78 20.43 -25.49
N LEU A 507 12.00 20.68 -26.54
CA LEU A 507 11.28 21.94 -26.75
C LEU A 507 10.36 22.36 -25.59
N VAL A 508 9.82 21.40 -24.83
CA VAL A 508 8.95 21.68 -23.67
C VAL A 508 9.74 22.05 -22.40
N LEU A 509 11.05 21.79 -22.39
CA LEU A 509 11.96 22.14 -21.30
C LEU A 509 12.76 23.41 -21.59
N LEU A 510 13.00 23.72 -22.86
CA LEU A 510 13.74 24.91 -23.28
C LEU A 510 13.02 26.19 -22.82
N SER A 511 13.77 27.07 -22.13
CA SER A 511 13.24 28.34 -21.61
C SER A 511 11.98 28.19 -20.74
N ASN A 512 11.81 27.04 -20.08
CA ASN A 512 10.69 26.81 -19.18
C ASN A 512 10.79 27.75 -17.96
N PRO A 513 9.70 28.44 -17.55
CA PRO A 513 9.75 29.41 -16.46
C PRO A 513 9.85 28.79 -15.06
N ALA A 514 9.73 27.46 -14.92
CA ALA A 514 9.91 26.79 -13.64
C ALA A 514 11.38 26.77 -13.19
N TYR A 515 11.61 26.79 -11.89
CA TYR A 515 12.96 26.75 -11.31
C TYR A 515 13.65 25.40 -11.57
N ALA A 516 12.89 24.31 -11.47
CA ALA A 516 13.29 22.98 -11.90
C ALA A 516 12.31 22.47 -12.96
N SER A 517 12.84 21.95 -14.06
CA SER A 517 12.07 21.40 -15.17
C SER A 517 12.68 20.08 -15.64
N VAL A 518 11.85 19.05 -15.74
CA VAL A 518 12.24 17.71 -16.21
C VAL A 518 11.15 17.13 -17.11
N LEU A 519 11.55 16.24 -18.02
CA LEU A 519 10.65 15.33 -18.71
C LEU A 519 11.00 13.92 -18.26
N VAL A 520 9.98 13.13 -17.89
CA VAL A 520 10.16 11.78 -17.34
C VAL A 520 9.45 10.78 -18.21
N GLU A 521 10.21 9.81 -18.72
CA GLU A 521 9.68 8.59 -19.32
C GLU A 521 9.33 7.61 -18.19
N VAL A 522 8.05 7.57 -17.83
CA VAL A 522 7.58 6.86 -16.64
C VAL A 522 7.73 5.35 -16.82
N ARG A 523 7.41 4.83 -18.01
CA ARG A 523 7.44 3.41 -18.38
C ARG A 523 7.67 3.24 -19.86
N THR A 524 7.98 2.01 -20.26
CA THR A 524 7.97 1.62 -21.68
C THR A 524 6.63 1.06 -22.12
N MET A 525 6.27 1.35 -23.37
CA MET A 525 5.12 0.83 -24.12
C MET A 525 5.44 -0.49 -24.84
N SER A 526 6.62 -1.09 -24.59
CA SER A 526 7.02 -2.38 -25.16
C SER A 526 6.13 -3.53 -24.68
N GLU A 527 5.98 -4.58 -25.49
CA GLU A 527 5.08 -5.71 -25.19
C GLU A 527 5.38 -6.39 -23.83
N GLU A 528 6.64 -6.38 -23.39
CA GLU A 528 7.07 -7.00 -22.13
C GLU A 528 6.61 -6.24 -20.88
N GLU A 529 6.62 -4.90 -20.91
CA GLU A 529 6.21 -4.07 -19.76
C GLU A 529 4.80 -3.48 -19.91
N ALA A 530 4.21 -3.55 -21.10
CA ALA A 530 2.92 -2.95 -21.41
C ALA A 530 1.75 -3.48 -20.55
N SER A 531 1.87 -4.67 -19.97
CA SER A 531 0.88 -5.22 -19.02
C SER A 531 0.68 -4.32 -17.79
N TYR A 532 1.75 -3.70 -17.30
CA TYR A 532 1.73 -2.77 -16.16
C TYR A 532 0.90 -1.53 -16.42
N LEU A 533 0.84 -1.10 -17.68
CA LEU A 533 0.11 0.10 -18.08
C LEU A 533 -1.40 -0.09 -17.97
N LEU A 534 -1.88 -1.34 -18.02
CA LEU A 534 -3.27 -1.70 -17.78
C LEU A 534 -3.61 -1.80 -16.28
N ASP A 535 -2.63 -2.12 -15.44
CA ASP A 535 -2.82 -2.28 -13.99
C ASP A 535 -2.92 -0.93 -13.25
N PRO A 536 -4.09 -0.55 -12.73
CA PRO A 536 -4.25 0.70 -12.00
C PRO A 536 -3.45 0.75 -10.70
N LYS A 537 -3.10 -0.39 -10.10
CA LYS A 537 -2.21 -0.45 -8.93
C LYS A 537 -0.81 0.00 -9.32
N GLN A 538 -0.31 -0.47 -10.47
CA GLN A 538 1.01 -0.11 -10.94
C GLN A 538 1.11 1.38 -11.32
N ARG A 539 0.07 1.92 -11.98
CA ARG A 539 -0.02 3.36 -12.27
C ARG A 539 0.04 4.23 -11.02
N GLN A 540 -0.57 3.78 -9.93
CA GLN A 540 -0.43 4.48 -8.65
C GLN A 540 0.98 4.40 -8.09
N MET A 541 1.61 3.23 -8.13
CA MET A 541 2.98 3.09 -7.62
C MET A 541 3.94 3.99 -8.39
N ASP A 542 3.77 4.11 -9.70
CA ASP A 542 4.59 5.00 -10.54
C ASP A 542 4.35 6.49 -10.20
N ALA A 543 3.08 6.91 -10.04
CA ALA A 543 2.75 8.26 -9.58
C ALA A 543 3.32 8.56 -8.18
N GLN A 544 3.34 7.57 -7.30
CA GLN A 544 3.88 7.71 -5.95
C GLN A 544 5.41 7.82 -5.96
N SER A 545 6.12 7.05 -6.79
CA SER A 545 7.57 7.22 -6.98
C SER A 545 7.90 8.63 -7.47
N LEU A 546 7.11 9.19 -8.40
CA LEU A 546 7.28 10.58 -8.85
C LEU A 546 7.03 11.58 -7.71
N ALA A 547 6.00 11.37 -6.89
CA ALA A 547 5.71 12.22 -5.74
C ALA A 547 6.83 12.17 -4.69
N ASN A 548 7.33 10.98 -4.37
CA ASN A 548 8.47 10.80 -3.46
C ASN A 548 9.70 11.55 -3.95
N ALA A 549 9.98 11.51 -5.25
CA ALA A 549 11.11 12.22 -5.85
C ALA A 549 10.97 13.74 -5.65
N ILE A 550 9.77 14.29 -5.90
CA ILE A 550 9.48 15.71 -5.68
C ILE A 550 9.59 16.09 -4.19
N LEU A 551 9.09 15.25 -3.29
CA LEU A 551 9.20 15.46 -1.84
C LEU A 551 10.66 15.48 -1.38
N LYS A 552 11.45 14.51 -1.83
CA LYS A 552 12.89 14.43 -1.55
C LYS A 552 13.62 15.66 -2.08
N TYR A 553 13.37 16.03 -3.33
CA TYR A 553 13.92 17.25 -3.93
C TYR A 553 13.56 18.51 -3.13
N ALA A 554 12.30 18.62 -2.65
CA ALA A 554 11.86 19.77 -1.87
C ALA A 554 12.59 19.88 -0.52
N VAL A 555 12.83 18.75 0.15
CA VAL A 555 13.59 18.70 1.42
C VAL A 555 15.06 19.08 1.19
N GLU A 556 15.68 18.52 0.15
CA GLU A 556 17.09 18.77 -0.18
C GLU A 556 17.35 20.21 -0.65
N SER A 557 16.38 20.83 -1.32
CA SER A 557 16.50 22.21 -1.87
C SER A 557 16.10 23.33 -0.90
N GLY A 558 15.40 22.98 0.20
CA GLY A 558 15.00 23.89 1.26
C GLY A 558 16.03 24.06 2.40
N SER A 559 17.09 23.25 2.37
CA SER A 559 18.29 23.36 3.22
C SER A 559 19.32 24.27 2.55
#